data_AF-A0A7X7VGG6-F1
#
_entry.id   AF-A0A7X7VGG6-F1
#
_cell.length_a   1.000
_cell.length_b   1.000
_cell.length_c   1.000
_cell.angle_alpha   90.00
_cell.angle_beta   90.00
_cell.angle_gamma   90.00
#
_symmetry.space_group_name_H-M   'P 1'
#
loop_
_entity.id
_entity.type
_entity.pdbx_description
1 polymer ?
#
loop_
_entity_poly.entity_id
_entity_poly.type
_entity_poly.pdbx_seq_one_letter_code
_entity_poly.pdbx_strand_id
1 'polypeptide(L)'
;MKKCLKKLELKIYHVVKGEKIDGVHAGVYGDVTGIWGDVTGIEGDVTGIRGDVTGIWGNVSGIRGGVTGIRGGVSGIRGDVTGIYGDVSGIEGDVTGICGDVTGIEGYVSGIYGDVSGIEGDVTGICGDVSGIEGYVSGIRGDVNDAKLTDNERLSGIDVSQLIKN
;
A
#
# COMPACT_ATOMS: atom_id res chain seq x y z
N MET A 1 -2.03 50.33 17.86
CA MET A 1 -1.85 49.17 18.76
C MET A 1 -1.91 47.88 17.93
N LYS A 2 -0.83 47.09 17.88
CA LYS A 2 -0.84 45.78 17.20
C LYS A 2 -1.49 44.76 18.15
N LYS A 3 -2.57 44.11 17.74
CA LYS A 3 -3.19 43.01 18.51
C LYS A 3 -2.21 41.84 18.57
N CYS A 4 -1.89 41.37 19.77
CA CYS A 4 -1.13 40.14 19.96
C CYS A 4 -1.98 38.93 19.55
N LEU A 5 -1.43 38.05 18.72
CA LEU A 5 -2.02 36.75 18.41
C LEU A 5 -1.86 35.84 19.64
N LYS A 6 -2.95 35.19 20.07
CA LYS A 6 -2.90 34.16 21.10
C LYS A 6 -2.72 32.80 20.42
N LYS A 7 -1.75 32.02 20.87
CA LYS A 7 -1.57 30.63 20.46
C LYS A 7 -2.78 29.83 20.95
N LEU A 8 -3.54 29.25 20.03
CA LEU A 8 -4.64 28.33 20.35
C LEU A 8 -4.03 26.93 20.46
N GLU A 9 -3.98 26.37 21.66
CA GLU A 9 -3.58 24.96 21.84
C GLU A 9 -4.81 24.08 21.68
N LEU A 10 -4.97 23.52 20.48
CA LEU A 10 -6.00 22.53 20.18
C LEU A 10 -5.52 21.17 20.71
N LYS A 11 -6.18 20.66 21.75
CA LYS A 11 -5.97 19.29 22.23
C LYS A 11 -6.80 18.31 21.39
N ILE A 12 -6.15 17.27 20.88
CA ILE A 12 -6.80 16.16 20.17
C ILE A 12 -7.68 15.38 21.16
N TYR A 13 -8.87 14.98 20.73
CA TYR A 13 -9.82 14.18 21.51
C TYR A 13 -10.61 13.23 20.60
N HIS A 14 -11.21 12.21 21.20
CA HIS A 14 -12.17 11.33 20.55
C HIS A 14 -13.41 11.14 21.45
N VAL A 15 -14.48 10.56 20.92
CA VAL A 15 -15.73 10.34 21.66
C VAL A 15 -16.03 8.85 21.77
N VAL A 16 -16.16 8.34 23.00
CA VAL A 16 -16.54 6.94 23.26
C VAL A 16 -17.84 6.95 24.04
N LYS A 17 -18.91 6.35 23.48
CA LYS A 17 -20.24 6.29 24.11
C LYS A 17 -20.77 7.66 24.57
N GLY A 18 -20.45 8.72 23.84
CA GLY A 18 -20.86 10.10 24.15
C GLY A 18 -19.91 10.86 25.08
N GLU A 19 -18.86 10.23 25.59
CA GLU A 19 -17.86 10.87 26.46
C GLU A 19 -16.64 11.33 25.66
N LYS A 20 -16.21 12.58 25.87
CA LYS A 20 -14.99 13.13 25.30
C LYS A 20 -13.77 12.58 26.06
N ILE A 21 -12.90 11.88 25.35
CA ILE A 21 -11.63 11.38 25.86
C ILE A 21 -10.50 12.18 25.22
N ASP A 22 -9.65 12.79 26.05
CA ASP A 22 -8.47 13.52 25.59
C ASP A 22 -7.41 12.53 25.07
N GLY A 23 -6.82 12.84 23.92
CA GLY A 23 -5.83 12.00 23.26
C GLY A 23 -6.39 11.21 22.06
N VAL A 24 -5.50 10.46 21.43
CA VAL A 24 -5.84 9.59 20.28
C VAL A 24 -6.64 8.38 20.75
N HIS A 25 -7.52 7.87 19.89
CA HIS A 25 -8.25 6.63 20.17
C HIS A 25 -7.28 5.44 20.12
N ALA A 26 -7.44 4.45 21.00
CA ALA A 26 -6.55 3.29 21.07
C ALA A 26 -6.74 2.29 19.92
N GLY A 27 -7.78 2.48 19.11
CA GLY A 27 -8.08 1.70 17.92
C GLY A 27 -9.55 1.75 17.58
N VAL A 28 -9.90 1.72 16.31
CA VAL A 28 -11.28 1.80 15.81
C VAL A 28 -11.80 0.39 15.57
N TYR A 29 -12.90 0.00 16.21
CA TYR A 29 -13.48 -1.33 16.07
C TYR A 29 -14.80 -1.28 15.29
N GLY A 30 -14.99 -2.25 14.40
CA GLY A 30 -16.12 -2.36 13.49
C GLY A 30 -15.87 -1.66 12.16
N ASP A 31 -16.80 -1.87 11.22
CA ASP A 31 -16.66 -1.35 9.87
C ASP A 31 -16.79 0.18 9.87
N VAL A 32 -15.88 0.82 9.13
CA VAL A 32 -15.78 2.28 9.12
C VAL A 32 -15.71 2.85 7.71
N THR A 33 -16.36 3.99 7.56
CA THR A 33 -16.45 4.70 6.28
C THR A 33 -16.11 6.16 6.45
N GLY A 34 -15.28 6.69 5.55
CA GLY A 34 -15.07 8.14 5.41
C GLY A 34 -14.25 8.77 6.53
N ILE A 35 -13.08 8.21 6.83
CA ILE A 35 -12.16 8.79 7.82
C ILE A 35 -11.37 9.93 7.18
N TRP A 36 -11.27 11.05 7.91
CA TRP A 36 -10.39 12.16 7.55
C TRP A 36 -9.37 12.39 8.66
N GLY A 37 -8.09 12.37 8.30
CA GLY A 37 -6.96 12.47 9.21
C GLY A 37 -6.30 11.11 9.44
N ASP A 38 -5.19 11.16 10.16
CA ASP A 38 -4.36 9.98 10.38
C ASP A 38 -4.99 9.07 11.44
N VAL A 39 -4.89 7.77 11.20
CA VAL A 39 -5.52 6.75 12.04
C VAL A 39 -4.56 5.60 12.31
N THR A 40 -4.68 5.03 13.50
CA THR A 40 -3.89 3.88 13.93
C THR A 40 -4.81 2.82 14.50
N GLY A 41 -4.59 1.57 14.10
CA GLY A 41 -5.24 0.39 14.65
C GLY A 41 -6.74 0.35 14.35
N ILE A 42 -7.10 -0.02 13.12
CA ILE A 42 -8.50 -0.34 12.79
C ILE A 42 -8.68 -1.86 12.80
N GLU A 43 -9.74 -2.33 13.45
CA GLU A 43 -10.20 -3.72 13.38
C GLU A 43 -11.63 -3.73 12.83
N GLY A 44 -11.77 -4.08 11.56
CA GLY A 44 -13.01 -3.98 10.78
C GLY A 44 -12.72 -3.57 9.33
N ASP A 45 -13.74 -3.72 8.47
CA ASP A 45 -13.61 -3.34 7.07
C ASP A 45 -13.67 -1.81 6.92
N VAL A 46 -12.84 -1.28 6.02
CA VAL A 46 -12.68 0.16 5.84
C VAL A 46 -13.01 0.58 4.43
N THR A 47 -13.84 1.62 4.31
CA THR A 47 -14.10 2.29 3.03
C THR A 47 -13.76 3.77 3.12
N GLY A 48 -12.74 4.21 2.37
CA GLY A 48 -12.40 5.62 2.24
C GLY A 48 -11.69 6.18 3.47
N ILE A 49 -10.37 6.31 3.37
CA ILE A 49 -9.56 7.11 4.28
C ILE A 49 -8.85 8.21 3.50
N ARG A 50 -8.82 9.42 4.05
CA ARG A 50 -7.93 10.49 3.62
C ARG A 50 -7.02 10.91 4.77
N GLY A 51 -5.78 10.42 4.75
CA GLY A 51 -4.81 10.54 5.84
C GLY A 51 -3.93 9.29 5.89
N ASP A 52 -2.89 9.35 6.71
CA ASP A 52 -1.95 8.25 6.87
C ASP A 52 -2.51 7.19 7.83
N VAL A 53 -2.21 5.92 7.55
CA VAL A 53 -2.75 4.79 8.29
C VAL A 53 -1.66 3.88 8.80
N THR A 54 -1.76 3.47 10.05
CA THR A 54 -0.92 2.41 10.63
C THR A 54 -1.79 1.30 11.22
N GLY A 55 -1.73 0.11 10.64
CA GLY A 55 -2.40 -1.08 11.13
C GLY A 55 -3.90 -1.09 10.83
N ILE A 56 -4.28 -1.90 9.84
CA ILE A 56 -5.67 -2.34 9.62
C ILE A 56 -5.74 -3.85 9.70
N TRP A 57 -6.72 -4.36 10.44
CA TRP A 57 -7.17 -5.75 10.38
C TRP A 57 -8.58 -5.78 9.80
N GLY A 58 -8.70 -6.12 8.52
CA GLY A 58 -9.94 -6.02 7.75
C GLY A 58 -9.65 -5.65 6.30
N ASN A 59 -10.69 -5.75 5.46
CA ASN A 59 -10.59 -5.38 4.06
C ASN A 59 -10.62 -3.85 3.91
N VAL A 60 -9.94 -3.35 2.89
CA VAL A 60 -9.78 -1.92 2.63
C VAL A 60 -10.25 -1.60 1.22
N SER A 61 -11.10 -0.58 1.10
CA SER A 61 -11.44 0.03 -0.18
C SER A 61 -11.15 1.53 -0.12
N GLY A 62 -10.14 1.97 -0.86
CA GLY A 62 -9.81 3.39 -1.02
C GLY A 62 -9.09 4.01 0.18
N ILE A 63 -7.77 4.19 0.04
CA ILE A 63 -6.98 5.07 0.91
C ILE A 63 -6.29 6.14 0.06
N ARG A 64 -6.26 7.37 0.57
CA ARG A 64 -5.39 8.43 0.06
C ARG A 64 -4.49 8.93 1.18
N GLY A 65 -3.25 8.46 1.19
CA GLY A 65 -2.25 8.65 2.25
C GLY A 65 -1.31 7.46 2.34
N GLY A 66 -0.26 7.57 3.14
CA GLY A 66 0.68 6.49 3.38
C GLY A 66 0.05 5.40 4.26
N VAL A 67 0.45 4.15 4.02
CA VAL A 67 -0.08 2.98 4.73
C VAL A 67 1.06 2.15 5.29
N THR A 68 0.97 1.81 6.57
CA THR A 68 1.86 0.83 7.20
C THR A 68 1.03 -0.30 7.80
N GLY A 69 1.11 -1.50 7.22
CA GLY A 69 0.50 -2.71 7.74
C GLY A 69 -1.01 -2.82 7.48
N ILE A 70 -1.37 -3.70 6.55
CA ILE A 70 -2.75 -4.19 6.38
C ILE A 70 -2.77 -5.72 6.49
N ARG A 71 -3.77 -6.26 7.17
CA ARG A 71 -4.14 -7.68 7.13
C ARG A 71 -5.57 -7.80 6.61
N GLY A 72 -5.72 -8.16 5.34
CA GLY A 72 -6.98 -8.18 4.61
C GLY A 72 -6.79 -7.79 3.15
N GLY A 73 -7.85 -7.94 2.34
CA GLY A 73 -7.81 -7.55 0.94
C GLY A 73 -7.82 -6.03 0.77
N VAL A 74 -7.14 -5.53 -0.26
CA VAL A 74 -7.00 -4.11 -0.56
C VAL A 74 -7.53 -3.83 -1.96
N SER A 75 -8.37 -2.80 -2.08
CA SER A 75 -8.80 -2.24 -3.35
C SER A 75 -8.55 -0.74 -3.35
N GLY A 76 -7.53 -0.29 -4.09
CA GLY A 76 -7.21 1.11 -4.30
C GLY A 76 -6.50 1.76 -3.11
N ILE A 77 -5.20 2.01 -3.26
CA ILE A 77 -4.44 2.93 -2.42
C ILE A 77 -3.78 3.97 -3.32
N ARG A 78 -3.79 5.23 -2.88
CA ARG A 78 -2.98 6.30 -3.45
C ARG A 78 -2.04 6.86 -2.38
N GLY A 79 -0.78 6.47 -2.44
CA GLY A 79 0.26 6.75 -1.46
C GLY A 79 1.13 5.52 -1.21
N ASP A 80 2.24 5.74 -0.51
CA ASP A 80 3.23 4.69 -0.28
C ASP A 80 2.74 3.66 0.73
N VAL A 81 3.09 2.39 0.51
CA VAL A 81 2.64 1.25 1.31
C VAL A 81 3.82 0.45 1.82
N THR A 82 3.78 0.13 3.11
CA THR A 82 4.68 -0.84 3.73
C THR A 82 3.87 -1.97 4.36
N GLY A 83 3.98 -3.17 3.82
CA GLY A 83 3.42 -4.40 4.37
C GLY A 83 1.92 -4.56 4.15
N ILE A 84 1.55 -5.46 3.23
CA ILE A 84 0.19 -6.01 3.11
C ILE A 84 0.26 -7.53 3.27
N TYR A 85 -0.68 -8.09 4.03
CA TYR A 85 -0.98 -9.52 4.04
C TYR A 85 -2.43 -9.72 3.57
N GLY A 86 -2.60 -10.11 2.31
CA GLY A 86 -3.86 -10.18 1.59
C GLY A 86 -3.72 -9.72 0.15
N ASP A 87 -4.76 -9.98 -0.65
CA ASP A 87 -4.75 -9.66 -2.08
C ASP A 87 -4.93 -8.17 -2.33
N VAL A 88 -4.30 -7.67 -3.38
CA VAL A 88 -4.23 -6.25 -3.71
C VAL A 88 -4.76 -6.02 -5.12
N SER A 89 -5.66 -5.04 -5.25
CA SER A 89 -6.10 -4.50 -6.53
C SER A 89 -5.89 -2.99 -6.55
N GLY A 90 -4.87 -2.53 -7.27
CA GLY A 90 -4.60 -1.11 -7.52
C GLY A 90 -3.86 -0.41 -6.38
N ILE A 91 -2.61 -0.03 -6.62
CA ILE A 91 -1.84 0.93 -5.82
C ILE A 91 -1.21 1.96 -6.76
N GLU A 92 -1.34 3.25 -6.45
CA GLU A 92 -0.57 4.36 -7.04
C GLU A 92 0.38 4.89 -5.94
N GLY A 93 1.64 4.48 -5.97
CA GLY A 93 2.64 4.77 -4.94
C GLY A 93 3.67 3.66 -4.75
N ASP A 94 4.69 3.91 -3.94
CA ASP A 94 5.76 2.94 -3.72
C ASP A 94 5.33 1.86 -2.73
N VAL A 95 5.73 0.62 -2.97
CA VAL A 95 5.30 -0.55 -2.20
C VAL A 95 6.51 -1.33 -1.69
N THR A 96 6.52 -1.60 -0.39
CA THR A 96 7.45 -2.54 0.24
C THR A 96 6.69 -3.66 0.93
N GLY A 97 6.80 -4.88 0.41
CA GLY A 97 6.29 -6.10 1.02
C GLY A 97 4.79 -6.32 0.82
N ILE A 98 4.44 -7.27 -0.04
CA ILE A 98 3.10 -7.85 -0.13
C ILE A 98 3.21 -9.37 0.01
N CYS A 99 2.28 -9.96 0.77
CA CYS A 99 2.03 -11.39 0.80
C CYS A 99 0.57 -11.63 0.41
N GLY A 100 0.34 -12.02 -0.84
CA GLY A 100 -0.97 -12.08 -1.49
C GLY A 100 -0.85 -11.74 -2.98
N ASP A 101 -1.91 -12.00 -3.74
CA ASP A 101 -1.90 -11.77 -5.18
C ASP A 101 -2.10 -10.27 -5.48
N VAL A 102 -1.48 -9.79 -6.56
CA VAL A 102 -1.43 -8.38 -6.91
C VAL A 102 -1.96 -8.16 -8.31
N THR A 103 -2.90 -7.24 -8.45
CA THR A 103 -3.34 -6.70 -9.74
C THR A 103 -3.17 -5.18 -9.76
N GLY A 104 -2.23 -4.69 -10.57
CA GLY A 104 -2.03 -3.26 -10.81
C GLY A 104 -1.29 -2.54 -9.70
N ILE A 105 -0.04 -2.15 -9.95
CA ILE A 105 0.70 -1.15 -9.18
C ILE A 105 1.34 -0.15 -10.13
N GLU A 106 1.27 1.14 -9.82
CA GLU A 106 2.06 2.19 -10.45
C GLU A 106 3.02 2.77 -9.40
N GLY A 107 4.33 2.52 -9.54
CA GLY A 107 5.35 2.91 -8.56
C GLY A 107 6.46 1.87 -8.36
N TYR A 108 7.38 2.17 -7.45
CA TYR A 108 8.46 1.23 -7.10
C TYR A 108 7.94 0.09 -6.23
N VAL A 109 8.36 -1.14 -6.52
CA VAL A 109 7.96 -2.33 -5.77
C VAL A 109 9.16 -3.09 -5.24
N SER A 110 9.12 -3.42 -3.95
CA SER A 110 10.09 -4.31 -3.31
C SER A 110 9.41 -5.42 -2.54
N GLY A 111 9.58 -6.66 -3.00
CA GLY A 111 9.11 -7.87 -2.33
C GLY A 111 7.62 -8.12 -2.50
N ILE A 112 7.27 -9.07 -3.36
CA ILE A 112 5.93 -9.69 -3.42
C ILE A 112 6.08 -11.21 -3.25
N TYR A 113 5.22 -11.80 -2.44
CA TYR A 113 4.99 -13.24 -2.38
C TYR A 113 3.54 -13.52 -2.77
N GLY A 114 3.33 -13.99 -3.99
CA GLY A 114 2.02 -14.10 -4.64
C GLY A 114 2.13 -13.78 -6.14
N ASP A 115 1.06 -14.06 -6.86
CA ASP A 115 1.02 -13.85 -8.31
C ASP A 115 0.78 -12.37 -8.63
N VAL A 116 1.36 -11.90 -9.74
CA VAL A 116 1.36 -10.48 -10.12
C VAL A 116 0.84 -10.31 -11.53
N SER A 117 -0.11 -9.39 -11.69
CA SER A 117 -0.57 -8.91 -12.98
C SER A 117 -0.58 -7.39 -13.03
N GLY A 118 0.26 -6.80 -13.88
CA GLY A 118 0.31 -5.35 -14.07
C GLY A 118 1.14 -4.63 -13.01
N ILE A 119 2.36 -4.23 -13.38
CA ILE A 119 3.13 -3.22 -12.64
C ILE A 119 3.72 -2.23 -13.66
N GLU A 120 3.53 -0.94 -13.43
CA GLU A 120 4.24 0.14 -14.12
C GLU A 120 5.22 0.79 -13.14
N GLY A 121 6.50 0.46 -13.25
CA GLY A 121 7.56 0.88 -12.33
C GLY A 121 8.61 -0.20 -12.09
N ASP A 122 9.65 0.14 -11.32
CA ASP A 122 10.75 -0.80 -11.09
C ASP A 122 10.43 -1.77 -9.95
N VAL A 123 10.84 -3.02 -10.13
CA VAL A 123 10.48 -4.15 -9.28
C VAL A 123 11.72 -4.90 -8.80
N THR A 124 11.76 -5.17 -7.50
CA THR A 124 12.78 -5.99 -6.86
C THR A 124 12.15 -7.10 -6.03
N GLY A 125 12.35 -8.36 -6.41
CA GLY A 125 11.88 -9.50 -5.63
C GLY A 125 10.40 -9.81 -5.84
N ILE A 126 10.09 -10.83 -6.65
CA ILE A 126 8.77 -11.46 -6.70
C ILE A 126 8.97 -12.97 -6.53
N CYS A 127 8.13 -13.60 -5.71
CA CYS A 127 8.01 -15.05 -5.63
C CYS A 127 6.56 -15.44 -5.96
N GLY A 128 6.32 -15.85 -7.19
CA GLY A 128 5.01 -16.08 -7.79
C GLY A 128 5.06 -15.87 -9.30
N ASP A 129 3.95 -16.16 -9.96
CA ASP A 129 3.84 -15.99 -11.42
C ASP A 129 3.58 -14.53 -11.77
N VAL A 130 4.17 -14.07 -12.88
CA VAL A 130 4.20 -12.66 -13.24
C VAL A 130 3.70 -12.44 -14.66
N SER A 131 2.84 -11.43 -14.80
CA SER A 131 2.39 -10.89 -16.08
C SER A 131 2.37 -9.36 -16.11
N GLY A 132 2.74 -8.77 -17.25
CA GLY A 132 2.52 -7.34 -17.52
C GLY A 132 3.30 -6.38 -16.63
N ILE A 133 4.62 -6.58 -16.46
CA ILE A 133 5.50 -5.58 -15.84
C ILE A 133 6.13 -4.70 -16.93
N GLU A 134 6.10 -3.39 -16.70
CA GLU A 134 6.78 -2.35 -17.48
C GLU A 134 7.72 -1.56 -16.56
N GLY A 135 9.03 -1.74 -16.68
CA GLY A 135 10.04 -1.11 -15.82
C GLY A 135 11.28 -1.99 -15.62
N TYR A 136 12.22 -1.57 -14.77
CA TYR A 136 13.37 -2.41 -14.44
C TYR A 136 12.98 -3.53 -13.49
N VAL A 137 13.41 -4.77 -13.75
CA VAL A 137 13.02 -5.91 -12.93
C VAL A 137 14.20 -6.76 -12.49
N SER A 138 14.22 -7.16 -11.23
CA SER A 138 15.19 -8.11 -10.70
C SER A 138 14.60 -9.04 -9.64
N GLY A 139 15.13 -10.25 -9.53
CA GLY A 139 14.79 -11.18 -8.45
C GLY A 139 13.41 -11.82 -8.55
N ILE A 140 12.95 -12.18 -9.75
CA ILE A 140 11.73 -12.99 -9.91
C ILE A 140 12.05 -14.47 -9.68
N ARG A 141 11.14 -15.17 -8.99
CA ARG A 141 11.09 -16.62 -8.85
C ARG A 141 9.67 -17.09 -9.12
N GLY A 142 9.44 -17.64 -10.31
CA GLY A 142 8.13 -18.08 -10.82
C GLY A 142 8.11 -18.00 -12.34
N ASP A 143 6.94 -18.21 -12.94
CA ASP A 143 6.79 -18.08 -14.39
C ASP A 143 6.64 -16.60 -14.79
N VAL A 144 7.25 -16.21 -15.91
CA VAL A 144 7.19 -14.83 -16.42
C VAL A 144 6.60 -14.82 -17.82
N ASN A 145 5.42 -14.22 -17.97
CA ASN A 145 4.73 -14.04 -19.24
C ASN A 145 4.58 -12.54 -19.54
N ASP A 146 4.80 -12.10 -20.79
CA ASP A 146 4.53 -10.72 -21.23
C ASP A 146 5.21 -9.57 -20.45
N ALA A 147 6.38 -9.79 -19.83
CA ALA A 147 7.19 -8.71 -19.28
C ALA A 147 7.82 -7.87 -20.41
N LYS A 148 7.55 -6.56 -20.45
CA LYS A 148 8.14 -5.66 -21.44
C LYS A 148 9.45 -5.08 -20.88
N LEU A 149 10.57 -5.60 -21.37
CA LEU A 149 11.91 -5.08 -21.05
C LEU A 149 12.15 -3.70 -21.70
N THR A 150 12.83 -2.81 -20.99
CA THR A 150 13.29 -1.53 -21.53
C THR A 150 14.38 -1.72 -22.59
N ASP A 151 14.56 -0.75 -23.49
CA ASP A 151 15.58 -0.84 -24.55
C ASP A 151 17.01 -0.95 -23.98
N ASN A 152 17.28 -0.42 -22.79
CA ASN A 152 18.57 -0.57 -22.10
C ASN A 152 18.80 -2.00 -21.57
N GLU A 153 17.75 -2.68 -21.12
CA GLU A 153 17.80 -4.09 -20.69
C GLU A 153 17.98 -5.04 -21.88
N ARG A 154 17.38 -4.69 -23.03
CA ARG A 154 17.61 -5.37 -24.31
C ARG A 154 19.04 -5.17 -24.82
N LEU A 155 19.63 -3.99 -24.62
CA LEU A 155 21.02 -3.66 -25.00
C LEU A 155 22.07 -4.30 -24.07
N SER A 156 21.73 -4.53 -22.80
CA SER A 156 22.61 -5.20 -21.82
C SER A 156 22.54 -6.73 -21.89
N GLY A 157 21.72 -7.30 -22.79
CA GLY A 157 21.65 -8.74 -23.04
C GLY A 157 20.94 -9.54 -21.95
N ILE A 158 20.03 -8.91 -21.19
CA ILE A 158 19.22 -9.60 -20.19
C ILE A 158 18.21 -10.49 -20.92
N ASP A 159 18.48 -11.79 -20.92
CA ASP A 159 17.53 -12.80 -21.36
C ASP A 159 16.52 -13.04 -20.23
N VAL A 160 15.22 -13.12 -20.56
CA VAL A 160 14.15 -13.48 -19.62
C VAL A 160 14.49 -14.80 -18.91
N SER A 161 15.20 -15.71 -19.58
CA SER A 161 15.72 -16.95 -19.00
C SER A 161 16.76 -16.76 -17.89
N GLN A 162 17.41 -15.59 -17.80
CA GLN A 162 18.34 -15.22 -16.71
C GLN A 162 17.65 -14.55 -15.52
N LEU A 163 16.42 -14.03 -15.73
CA LEU A 163 15.57 -13.53 -14.65
C LEU A 163 14.85 -14.68 -13.93
N ILE A 164 14.62 -15.80 -14.62
CA ILE A 164 14.08 -17.04 -14.07
C ILE A 164 15.25 -17.87 -13.50
N LYS A 165 15.50 -17.80 -12.19
CA LYS A 165 16.40 -18.78 -11.55
C LYS A 165 15.62 -20.06 -11.29
N ASN A 166 16.09 -21.18 -11.87
CA ASN A 166 15.70 -22.54 -11.46
C ASN A 166 15.81 -22.74 -9.95
#